data_AF-E0UJ40-F1
#
_entry.id   AF-E0UJ40-F1
#
_cell.length_a   1.000
_cell.length_b   1.000
_cell.length_c   1.000
_cell.angle_alpha   90.00
_cell.angle_beta   90.00
_cell.angle_gamma   90.00
#
_symmetry.space_group_name_H-M   'P 1'
#
loop_
_entity.id
_entity.type
_entity.pdbx_description
1 polymer ?
#
loop_
_entity_poly.entity_id
_entity_poly.type
_entity_poly.pdbx_seq_one_letter_code
_entity_poly.pdbx_strand_id
1 'polypeptide(L)'
;MSREWILPTLGAFISWGLWSFIPKITTQYIKPKSAIIYEVMGMMILGIIILFSLQFEVETHPKGILLAIITGILGFLGAFCFLNAVSKGPVTLVATVSALYPLVSVVLAILILGETLTVKQIIGVGLAVFAMILITA
;
A
#
# COMPACT_ATOMS: atom_id res chain seq x y z
N MET A 1 -23.99 -6.33 3.93
CA MET A 1 -22.60 -6.09 4.38
C MET A 1 -22.64 -5.12 5.55
N SER A 2 -22.00 -5.46 6.68
CA SER A 2 -21.78 -4.51 7.78
C SER A 2 -20.89 -3.35 7.30
N ARG A 3 -21.07 -2.15 7.88
CA ARG A 3 -20.31 -0.94 7.49
C ARG A 3 -18.98 -0.78 8.25
N GLU A 4 -18.59 -1.79 9.02
CA GLU A 4 -17.42 -1.76 9.92
C GLU A 4 -16.08 -1.61 9.20
N TRP A 5 -16.02 -1.93 7.91
CA TRP A 5 -14.83 -1.77 7.07
C TRP A 5 -14.53 -0.32 6.69
N ILE A 6 -15.52 0.59 6.76
CA ILE A 6 -15.36 1.98 6.29
C ILE A 6 -14.32 2.74 7.13
N LEU A 7 -14.38 2.61 8.45
CA LEU A 7 -13.49 3.35 9.35
C LEU A 7 -12.01 2.95 9.19
N PRO A 8 -11.66 1.64 9.19
CA PRO A 8 -10.29 1.21 8.85
C PRO A 8 -9.83 1.66 7.47
N THR A 9 -10.71 1.66 6.45
CA THR A 9 -10.37 2.16 5.11
C THR A 9 -10.04 3.65 5.11
N LEU A 10 -10.76 4.48 5.88
CA LEU A 10 -10.43 5.89 6.04
C LEU A 10 -9.09 6.09 6.75
N GLY A 11 -8.80 5.27 7.77
CA GLY A 11 -7.49 5.25 8.42
C GLY A 11 -6.37 4.95 7.42
N ALA A 12 -6.54 3.89 6.62
CA ALA A 12 -5.59 3.54 5.57
C ALA A 12 -5.41 4.66 4.53
N PHE A 13 -6.49 5.30 4.08
CA PHE A 13 -6.44 6.42 3.13
C PHE A 13 -5.57 7.58 3.66
N ILE A 14 -5.78 7.98 4.92
CA ILE A 14 -5.01 9.06 5.54
C ILE A 14 -3.55 8.63 5.71
N SER A 15 -3.31 7.45 6.27
CA SER A 15 -1.96 6.93 6.52
C SER A 15 -1.16 6.77 5.22
N TRP A 16 -1.75 6.20 4.16
CA TRP A 16 -1.09 6.06 2.86
C TRP A 16 -0.90 7.39 2.15
N GLY A 17 -1.83 8.33 2.29
CA GLY A 17 -1.67 9.70 1.80
C GLY A 17 -0.44 10.37 2.40
N LEU A 18 -0.32 10.37 3.73
CA LEU A 18 0.84 10.91 4.45
C LEU A 18 2.13 10.13 4.11
N TRP A 19 2.06 8.80 4.08
CA TRP A 19 3.18 7.94 3.73
C TRP A 19 3.67 8.16 2.29
N SER A 20 2.82 8.58 1.35
CA SER A 20 3.28 8.89 -0.02
C SER A 20 4.12 10.19 -0.09
N PHE A 21 3.95 11.09 0.88
CA PHE A 21 4.58 12.41 0.89
C PHE A 21 5.84 12.47 1.76
N ILE A 22 5.80 11.94 2.98
CA ILE A 22 6.91 12.00 3.95
C ILE A 22 8.26 11.46 3.41
N PRO A 23 8.32 10.36 2.62
CA PRO A 23 9.54 9.87 1.99
C PRO A 23 10.22 10.91 1.08
N LYS A 24 9.46 11.81 0.45
CA LYS A 24 10.04 12.89 -0.36
C LYS A 24 10.88 13.84 0.50
N ILE A 25 10.41 14.17 1.70
CA ILE A 25 11.15 14.98 2.67
C ILE A 25 12.35 14.18 3.20
N THR A 26 12.11 12.93 3.61
CA THR A 26 13.14 12.05 4.18
C THR A 26 14.35 11.89 3.25
N THR A 27 14.10 11.74 1.95
CA THR A 27 15.16 11.56 0.95
C THR A 27 16.02 12.80 0.68
N GLN A 28 15.65 13.97 1.23
CA GLN A 28 16.50 15.17 1.23
C GLN A 28 17.60 15.10 2.30
N TYR A 29 17.38 14.32 3.36
CA TYR A 29 18.31 14.19 4.48
C TYR A 29 19.15 12.91 4.40
N ILE A 30 18.55 11.80 3.97
CA ILE A 30 19.19 10.48 3.95
C ILE A 30 18.92 9.73 2.65
N LYS A 31 19.83 8.83 2.27
CA LYS A 31 19.67 8.01 1.06
C LYS A 31 18.48 7.05 1.21
N PRO A 32 17.74 6.73 0.11
CA PRO A 32 16.61 5.78 0.15
C PRO A 32 16.92 4.44 0.82
N LYS A 33 18.12 3.89 0.58
CA LYS A 33 18.58 2.63 1.21
C LYS A 33 18.72 2.72 2.73
N SER A 34 19.02 3.90 3.28
CA SER A 34 19.08 4.11 4.73
C SER A 34 17.68 4.40 5.28
N ALA A 35 16.88 5.21 4.58
CA ALA A 35 15.51 5.54 4.97
C ALA A 35 14.66 4.29 5.17
N ILE A 36 14.70 3.34 4.24
CA ILE A 36 13.90 2.11 4.32
C ILE A 36 14.23 1.27 5.56
N ILE A 37 15.48 1.30 6.05
CA ILE A 37 15.86 0.57 7.28
C ILE A 37 15.17 1.19 8.50
N TYR A 38 15.10 2.52 8.57
CA TYR A 38 14.38 3.20 9.65
C TYR A 38 12.86 3.03 9.53
N GLU A 39 12.32 2.94 8.31
CA GLU A 39 10.90 2.59 8.11
C GLU A 39 10.58 1.19 8.63
N VAL A 40 11.46 0.21 8.39
CA VAL A 40 11.33 -1.14 8.98
C VAL A 40 11.39 -1.10 10.50
N MET A 41 12.26 -0.28 11.10
CA MET A 41 12.27 -0.10 12.56
C MET A 41 10.93 0.44 13.07
N GLY A 42 10.36 1.45 12.41
CA GLY A 42 9.03 1.98 12.75
C GLY A 42 7.93 0.91 12.66
N MET A 43 7.95 0.10 11.60
CA MET A 43 7.01 -1.03 11.43
C MET A 43 7.21 -2.11 12.49
N MET A 44 8.45 -2.44 12.88
CA MET A 44 8.73 -3.40 13.94
C MET A 44 8.21 -2.92 15.29
N ILE A 45 8.38 -1.63 15.62
CA ILE A 45 7.82 -1.04 16.85
C ILE A 45 6.29 -1.20 16.87
N LEU A 46 5.62 -0.84 15.78
CA LEU A 46 4.17 -0.97 15.69
C LEU A 46 3.72 -2.45 15.75
N GLY A 47 4.45 -3.35 15.09
CA GLY A 47 4.20 -4.78 15.15
C GLY A 47 4.32 -5.36 16.56
N ILE A 48 5.32 -4.92 17.32
CA ILE A 48 5.49 -5.30 18.74
C ILE A 48 4.31 -4.77 19.58
N ILE A 49 3.90 -3.51 19.39
CA ILE A 49 2.73 -2.95 20.10
C ILE A 49 1.48 -3.79 19.83
N ILE A 50 1.25 -4.17 18.56
CA ILE A 50 0.12 -5.03 18.19
C ILE A 50 0.26 -6.41 18.84
N LEU A 51 1.45 -7.02 18.86
CA LEU A 51 1.68 -8.31 19.51
C LEU A 51 1.34 -8.28 21.01
N PHE A 52 1.71 -7.20 21.71
CA PHE A 52 1.30 -6.98 23.10
C PHE A 52 -0.21 -6.84 23.25
N SER A 53 -0.88 -6.13 22.33
CA SER A 53 -2.34 -5.97 22.36
C SER A 53 -3.09 -7.29 22.13
N LEU A 54 -2.47 -8.24 21.43
CA LEU A 54 -2.95 -9.61 21.23
C LEU A 54 -2.60 -10.54 22.41
N GLN A 55 -1.96 -10.02 23.46
CA GLN A 55 -1.49 -10.84 24.60
C GLN A 55 -0.60 -12.02 24.18
N PHE A 56 0.13 -11.87 23.06
CA PHE A 56 0.95 -12.92 22.43
C PHE A 56 0.17 -14.15 21.91
N GLU A 57 -1.15 -14.08 21.82
CA GLU A 57 -2.00 -15.13 21.24
C GLU A 57 -2.19 -14.90 19.74
N VAL A 58 -1.20 -15.30 18.94
CA VAL A 58 -1.23 -15.14 17.47
C VAL A 58 -1.80 -16.39 16.81
N GLU A 59 -2.66 -16.22 15.81
CA GLU A 59 -3.19 -17.34 15.03
C GLU A 59 -2.09 -18.03 14.20
N THR A 60 -2.05 -19.37 14.21
CA THR A 60 -0.94 -20.17 13.63
C THR A 60 -1.30 -20.93 12.36
N HIS A 61 -2.21 -20.43 11.53
CA HIS A 61 -2.60 -21.12 10.29
C HIS A 61 -1.48 -21.07 9.22
N PRO A 62 -0.89 -22.21 8.77
CA PRO A 62 0.33 -22.20 7.94
C PRO A 62 0.21 -21.42 6.63
N LYS A 63 -0.91 -21.56 5.92
CA LYS A 63 -1.15 -20.78 4.69
C LYS A 63 -1.33 -19.29 4.98
N GLY A 64 -1.95 -18.96 6.11
CA GLY A 64 -2.14 -17.56 6.53
C GLY A 64 -0.81 -16.89 6.83
N ILE A 65 0.07 -17.58 7.55
CA ILE A 65 1.44 -17.15 7.82
C ILE A 65 2.21 -16.95 6.52
N LEU A 66 2.18 -17.92 5.59
CA LEU A 66 2.89 -17.81 4.32
C LEU A 66 2.41 -16.60 3.50
N LEU A 67 1.10 -16.41 3.37
CA LEU A 67 0.52 -15.27 2.66
C LEU A 67 0.89 -13.96 3.34
N ALA A 68 0.82 -13.87 4.67
CA ALA A 68 1.20 -12.68 5.43
C ALA A 68 2.70 -12.32 5.24
N ILE A 69 3.59 -13.31 5.22
CA ILE A 69 5.02 -13.11 4.94
C ILE A 69 5.21 -12.58 3.52
N ILE A 70 4.55 -13.18 2.52
CA ILE A 70 4.60 -12.72 1.13
C ILE A 70 4.09 -11.28 1.02
N THR A 71 2.97 -10.95 1.67
CA THR A 71 2.43 -9.59 1.73
C THR A 71 3.43 -8.61 2.33
N GLY A 72 4.11 -8.97 3.42
CA GLY A 72 5.16 -8.16 4.04
C GLY A 72 6.34 -7.90 3.10
N ILE A 73 6.83 -8.94 2.42
CA ILE A 73 7.93 -8.83 1.45
C ILE A 73 7.54 -7.91 0.28
N LEU A 74 6.35 -8.10 -0.29
CA LEU A 74 5.86 -7.27 -1.39
C LEU A 74 5.63 -5.82 -0.97
N GLY A 75 5.09 -5.59 0.24
CA GLY A 75 4.92 -4.27 0.81
C GLY A 75 6.25 -3.54 1.00
N PHE A 76 7.25 -4.21 1.56
CA PHE A 76 8.61 -3.66 1.69
C PHE A 76 9.24 -3.35 0.34
N LEU A 77 9.13 -4.27 -0.64
CA LEU A 77 9.67 -4.06 -1.98
C LEU A 77 8.99 -2.87 -2.67
N GLY A 78 7.67 -2.76 -2.55
CA GLY A 78 6.90 -1.62 -3.05
C GLY A 78 7.34 -0.31 -2.42
N ALA A 79 7.46 -0.26 -1.09
CA ALA A 79 7.96 0.89 -0.35
C ALA A 79 9.38 1.30 -0.80
N PHE A 80 10.28 0.32 -0.97
CA PHE A 80 11.64 0.57 -1.44
C PHE A 80 11.67 1.14 -2.85
N CYS A 81 10.89 0.58 -3.78
CA CYS A 81 10.75 1.10 -5.14
C CYS A 81 10.18 2.52 -5.14
N PHE A 82 9.14 2.77 -4.33
CA PHE A 82 8.53 4.08 -4.17
C PHE A 82 9.54 5.13 -3.68
N LEU A 83 10.26 4.85 -2.58
CA LEU A 83 11.33 5.69 -2.03
C LEU A 83 12.39 6.06 -3.07
N ASN A 84 12.85 5.07 -3.84
CA ASN A 84 13.81 5.33 -4.92
C ASN A 84 13.22 6.23 -6.00
N ALA A 85 11.96 6.03 -6.38
CA ALA A 85 11.28 6.84 -7.38
C ALA A 85 11.07 8.30 -6.90
N VAL A 86 10.54 8.52 -5.69
CA VAL A 86 10.33 9.88 -5.16
C VAL A 86 11.64 10.62 -4.89
N SER A 87 12.75 9.91 -4.64
CA SER A 87 14.07 10.54 -4.52
C SER A 87 14.55 11.17 -5.83
N LYS A 88 14.06 10.69 -6.98
CA LYS A 88 14.50 11.11 -8.32
C LYS A 88 13.43 11.89 -9.09
N GLY A 89 12.17 11.79 -8.70
CA GLY A 89 11.04 12.38 -9.42
C GLY A 89 10.15 13.28 -8.56
N PRO A 90 9.18 13.97 -9.18
CA PRO A 90 8.16 14.72 -8.46
C PRO A 90 7.23 13.76 -7.71
N VAL A 91 6.99 14.05 -6.42
CA VAL A 91 6.17 13.19 -5.54
C VAL A 91 4.75 13.03 -6.07
N THR A 92 4.16 14.08 -6.65
CA THR A 92 2.82 14.05 -7.24
C THR A 92 2.72 12.99 -8.33
N LEU A 93 3.68 12.95 -9.27
CA LEU A 93 3.67 11.98 -10.36
C LEU A 93 3.86 10.56 -9.85
N VAL A 94 4.85 10.34 -8.98
CA VAL A 94 5.16 9.01 -8.44
C VAL A 94 4.00 8.48 -7.59
N ALA A 95 3.44 9.30 -6.71
CA ALA A 95 2.28 8.95 -5.89
C ALA A 95 1.08 8.59 -6.76
N THR A 96 0.75 9.44 -7.73
CA THR A 96 -0.40 9.25 -8.62
C THR A 96 -0.23 7.95 -9.42
N VAL A 97 0.92 7.72 -10.06
CA VAL A 97 1.17 6.48 -10.82
C VAL A 97 1.14 5.25 -9.91
N SER A 98 1.75 5.32 -8.73
CA SER A 98 1.75 4.19 -7.79
C SER A 98 0.35 3.86 -7.27
N ALA A 99 -0.54 4.86 -7.13
CA ALA A 99 -1.90 4.69 -6.66
C ALA A 99 -2.80 3.91 -7.63
N LEU A 100 -2.30 3.49 -8.79
CA LEU A 100 -2.95 2.56 -9.72
C LEU A 100 -2.85 1.09 -9.31
N TYR A 101 -2.11 0.75 -8.26
CA TYR A 101 -2.04 -0.63 -7.78
C TYR A 101 -3.43 -1.30 -7.53
N PRO A 102 -4.54 -0.61 -7.20
CA PRO A 102 -5.85 -1.24 -7.10
C PRO A 102 -6.30 -1.93 -8.40
N LEU A 103 -5.80 -1.53 -9.57
CA LEU A 103 -6.06 -2.24 -10.82
C LEU A 103 -5.49 -3.66 -10.81
N VAL A 104 -4.31 -3.83 -10.22
CA VAL A 104 -3.70 -5.16 -10.03
C VAL A 104 -4.60 -5.98 -9.11
N SER A 105 -5.08 -5.40 -8.00
CA SER A 105 -6.01 -6.07 -7.09
C SER A 105 -7.32 -6.48 -7.76
N VAL A 106 -7.89 -5.61 -8.61
CA VAL A 106 -9.11 -5.90 -9.37
C VAL A 106 -8.91 -7.08 -10.33
N VAL A 107 -7.80 -7.08 -11.07
CA VAL A 107 -7.48 -8.19 -11.99
C VAL A 107 -7.29 -9.50 -11.21
N LEU A 108 -6.56 -9.46 -10.10
CA LEU A 108 -6.35 -10.64 -9.25
C LEU A 108 -7.66 -11.12 -8.60
N ALA A 109 -8.54 -10.20 -8.19
CA ALA A 109 -9.85 -10.56 -7.63
C ALA A 109 -10.72 -11.29 -8.67
N ILE A 110 -10.72 -10.85 -9.92
CA ILE A 110 -11.42 -11.56 -11.01
C ILE A 110 -10.79 -12.94 -11.25
N LEU A 111 -9.46 -13.00 -11.42
CA LEU A 111 -8.77 -14.22 -11.87
C LEU A 111 -8.64 -15.29 -10.78
N ILE A 112 -8.42 -14.88 -9.53
CA ILE A 112 -8.11 -15.79 -8.41
C ILE A 112 -9.32 -15.98 -7.51
N LEU A 113 -10.06 -14.90 -7.22
CA LEU A 113 -11.22 -14.96 -6.32
C LEU A 113 -12.55 -15.21 -7.07
N GLY A 114 -12.54 -15.13 -8.40
CA GLY A 114 -13.74 -15.31 -9.22
C GLY A 114 -14.75 -14.17 -9.08
N GLU A 115 -14.31 -12.99 -8.63
CA GLU A 115 -15.20 -11.83 -8.49
C GLU A 115 -15.65 -11.31 -9.85
N THR A 116 -16.93 -11.00 -9.97
CA THR A 116 -17.51 -10.35 -11.14
C THR A 116 -17.70 -8.86 -10.87
N LEU A 117 -17.13 -8.01 -11.73
CA LEU A 117 -17.36 -6.57 -11.66
C LEU A 117 -18.69 -6.18 -12.31
N THR A 118 -19.38 -5.23 -11.67
CA THR A 118 -20.49 -4.51 -12.28
C THR A 118 -19.99 -3.56 -13.37
N VAL A 119 -20.86 -3.22 -14.33
CA VAL A 119 -20.57 -2.22 -15.38
C VAL A 119 -20.10 -0.89 -14.77
N LYS A 120 -20.69 -0.48 -13.63
CA LYS A 120 -20.30 0.74 -12.92
C LYS A 120 -18.86 0.69 -12.39
N GLN A 121 -18.42 -0.45 -11.87
CA GLN A 121 -17.04 -0.63 -11.38
C GLN A 121 -16.05 -0.61 -12.54
N ILE A 122 -16.39 -1.23 -13.69
CA ILE A 122 -15.56 -1.20 -14.90
C ILE A 122 -15.41 0.23 -15.41
N ILE A 123 -16.51 1.00 -15.48
CA ILE A 123 -16.47 2.42 -15.86
C ILE A 123 -15.62 3.21 -14.87
N GLY A 124 -15.78 2.98 -13.56
CA GLY A 124 -14.98 3.65 -12.53
C GLY A 124 -13.48 3.39 -12.67
N VAL A 125 -13.09 2.13 -12.94
CA VAL A 125 -11.71 1.75 -13.25
C VAL A 125 -11.21 2.48 -14.50
N GLY A 126 -12.00 2.52 -15.57
CA GLY A 126 -11.65 3.25 -16.79
C GLY A 126 -11.45 4.75 -16.57
N LEU A 127 -12.34 5.37 -15.79
CA LEU A 127 -12.23 6.79 -15.42
C LEU A 127 -10.99 7.07 -14.56
N ALA A 128 -10.64 6.17 -13.63
CA ALA A 128 -9.42 6.30 -12.82
C ALA A 128 -8.16 6.25 -13.71
N VAL A 129 -8.10 5.31 -14.65
CA VAL A 129 -7.01 5.23 -15.65
C VAL A 129 -6.96 6.47 -16.53
N PHE A 130 -8.11 7.01 -16.94
CA PHE A 130 -8.16 8.21 -17.76
C PHE A 130 -7.68 9.46 -17.01
N ALA A 131 -8.17 9.67 -15.78
CA ALA A 131 -7.72 10.77 -14.91
C ALA A 131 -6.20 10.72 -14.68
N MET A 132 -5.67 9.52 -14.52
CA MET A 132 -4.23 9.27 -14.41
C MET A 132 -3.45 9.75 -15.63
N ILE A 133 -3.86 9.34 -16.84
CA ILE A 133 -3.20 9.76 -18.08
C ILE A 133 -3.15 11.29 -18.16
N LEU A 134 -4.25 11.96 -17.82
CA LEU A 134 -4.32 13.42 -17.81
C LEU A 134 -3.41 14.09 -16.75
N ILE A 135 -3.26 13.49 -15.57
CA ILE A 135 -2.37 14.04 -14.52
C ILE A 135 -0.89 13.83 -14.89
N THR A 136 -0.58 12.76 -15.62
CA THR A 136 0.80 12.39 -15.95
C THR A 136 1.32 12.96 -17.28
N ALA A 137 0.42 13.41 -18.17
CA ALA A 137 0.74 14.02 -19.46
C ALA A 137 1.21 15.48 -19.29
#